data_AF-A0A6M0SML1-F1
#
_entry.id   AF-A0A6M0SML1-F1
#
_cell.length_a   1.000
_cell.length_b   1.000
_cell.length_c   1.000
_cell.angle_alpha   90.00
_cell.angle_beta   90.00
_cell.angle_gamma   90.00
#
_symmetry.space_group_name_H-M   'P 1'
#
loop_
_entity.id
_entity.type
_entity.pdbx_description
1 polymer ?
#
loop_
_entity_poly.entity_id
_entity_poly.type
_entity_poly.pdbx_seq_one_letter_code
_entity_poly.pdbx_strand_id
1 'polypeptide(L)'
;MKSLQSINLKYNRYYPTKEIGTCFNDILGIRIIVLDYDIELSDENIRHVDMSNGKKNDDGYRGYHIYYKKSNFHYPIEVQFFTERNYIFNMWLHKYVSKYKDNMIGVKLKDLYDEGIIQNEDDFKEELKKCIIY
;
A
#
# COMPACT_ATOMS: atom_id res chain seq x y z
N MET A 1 4.95 2.20 13.94
CA MET A 1 5.26 0.80 14.34
C MET A 1 4.02 -0.06 14.15
N LYS A 2 4.16 -1.25 13.57
CA LYS A 2 3.06 -2.18 13.28
C LYS A 2 2.49 -2.79 14.58
N SER A 3 1.18 -3.01 14.65
CA SER A 3 0.54 -3.61 15.84
C SER A 3 0.79 -5.12 15.93
N LEU A 4 0.80 -5.67 17.15
CA LEU A 4 0.98 -7.10 17.40
C LEU A 4 -0.07 -7.95 16.66
N GLN A 5 -1.32 -7.50 16.64
CA GLN A 5 -2.40 -8.16 15.89
C GLN A 5 -2.07 -8.25 14.39
N SER A 6 -1.60 -7.17 13.79
CA SER A 6 -1.24 -7.15 12.36
C SER A 6 -0.01 -8.02 12.07
N ILE A 7 0.94 -8.08 12.99
CA ILE A 7 2.12 -8.97 12.92
C ILE A 7 1.66 -10.44 12.93
N ASN A 8 0.77 -10.83 13.85
CA ASN A 8 0.23 -12.19 13.94
C ASN A 8 -0.56 -12.58 12.69
N LEU A 9 -1.40 -11.68 12.15
CA LEU A 9 -2.13 -11.93 10.90
C LEU A 9 -1.17 -12.14 9.71
N LYS A 10 -0.08 -11.36 9.64
CA LYS A 10 0.92 -11.49 8.58
C LYS A 10 1.68 -12.82 8.71
N TYR A 11 2.07 -13.19 9.93
CA TYR A 11 2.70 -14.48 10.22
C TYR A 11 1.83 -15.66 9.76
N ASN A 12 0.58 -15.71 10.21
CA ASN A 12 -0.35 -16.79 9.88
C ASN A 12 -0.64 -16.89 8.38
N ARG A 13 -0.60 -15.77 7.65
CA ARG A 13 -0.82 -15.74 6.19
C ARG A 13 0.34 -16.33 5.41
N TYR A 14 1.58 -16.12 5.86
CA TYR A 14 2.77 -16.42 5.06
C TYR A 14 3.60 -17.59 5.58
N TYR A 15 3.47 -17.98 6.84
CA TYR A 15 4.16 -19.16 7.37
C TYR A 15 3.57 -20.46 6.80
N PRO A 16 4.37 -21.47 6.42
CA PRO A 16 5.84 -21.51 6.40
C PRO A 16 6.46 -21.08 5.06
N THR A 17 5.68 -20.52 4.14
CA THR A 17 6.07 -20.26 2.75
C THR A 17 7.04 -19.07 2.54
N LYS A 18 7.14 -18.14 3.50
CA LYS A 18 8.09 -17.02 3.44
C LYS A 18 9.00 -16.97 4.65
N GLU A 19 10.25 -16.56 4.43
CA GLU A 19 11.21 -16.27 5.49
C GLU A 19 10.76 -15.10 6.37
N ILE A 20 11.12 -15.16 7.66
CA ILE A 20 10.77 -14.17 8.69
C ILE A 20 11.21 -12.76 8.29
N GLY A 21 12.44 -12.60 7.78
CA GLY A 21 12.96 -11.29 7.37
C GLY A 21 12.17 -10.65 6.23
N THR A 22 11.64 -11.46 5.31
CA THR A 22 10.77 -11.00 4.22
C THR A 22 9.33 -10.79 4.70
N CYS A 23 8.87 -11.61 5.65
CA CYS A 23 7.56 -11.49 6.26
C CYS A 23 7.43 -10.18 7.05
N PHE A 24 8.47 -9.75 7.75
CA PHE A 24 8.41 -8.61 8.67
C PHE A 24 9.23 -7.40 8.23
N ASN A 25 9.21 -7.12 6.93
CA ASN A 25 9.94 -6.01 6.33
C ASN A 25 9.34 -4.60 6.61
N ASP A 26 8.18 -4.53 7.26
CA ASP A 26 7.37 -3.32 7.48
C ASP A 26 6.94 -3.16 8.95
N ILE A 27 7.69 -3.74 9.91
CA ILE A 27 7.42 -3.52 11.34
C ILE A 27 7.61 -2.03 11.68
N LEU A 28 8.69 -1.43 11.17
CA LEU A 28 8.95 -0.01 11.22
C LEU A 28 8.70 0.59 9.82
N GLY A 29 7.69 1.45 9.75
CA GLY A 29 7.28 2.14 8.53
C GLY A 29 7.14 3.63 8.78
N ILE A 30 7.67 4.44 7.86
CA ILE A 30 7.51 5.89 7.80
C ILE A 30 6.66 6.22 6.57
N ARG A 31 5.77 7.21 6.66
CA ARG A 31 5.00 7.71 5.52
C ARG A 31 5.34 9.18 5.28
N ILE A 32 5.56 9.52 4.02
CA ILE A 32 5.93 10.86 3.58
C ILE A 32 4.98 11.26 2.45
N ILE A 33 4.43 12.47 2.54
CA ILE A 33 3.66 13.08 1.46
C ILE A 33 4.62 13.88 0.58
N VAL A 34 4.55 13.68 -0.73
CA VAL A 34 5.42 14.27 -1.75
C VAL A 34 4.56 14.88 -2.87
N LEU A 35 5.14 15.76 -3.67
CA LEU A 35 4.44 16.36 -4.82
C LEU A 35 4.29 15.34 -5.97
N ASP A 36 5.38 14.62 -6.24
CA ASP A 36 5.50 13.59 -7.27
C ASP A 36 6.42 12.46 -6.76
N TYR A 37 6.66 11.47 -7.62
CA TYR A 37 7.44 10.27 -7.27
C TYR A 37 8.90 10.33 -7.74
N ASP A 38 9.45 11.52 -8.01
CA ASP A 38 10.85 11.71 -8.41
C ASP A 38 11.77 11.59 -7.18
N ILE A 39 11.84 10.37 -6.63
CA ILE A 39 12.61 10.06 -5.43
C ILE A 39 14.03 9.63 -5.81
N GLU A 40 14.95 10.59 -5.85
CA GLU A 40 16.38 10.36 -6.11
C GLU A 40 17.15 10.03 -4.82
N LEU A 41 17.00 8.80 -4.35
CA LEU A 41 17.82 8.25 -3.26
C LEU A 41 18.63 7.08 -3.80
N SER A 42 19.96 7.16 -3.72
CA SER A 42 20.85 6.07 -4.16
C SER A 42 21.75 5.62 -3.01
N ASP A 43 21.59 4.36 -2.62
CA ASP A 43 22.43 3.66 -1.66
C ASP A 43 22.28 2.16 -1.95
N GLU A 44 23.37 1.39 -1.87
CA GLU A 44 23.37 -0.05 -2.13
C GLU A 44 22.43 -0.83 -1.19
N ASN A 45 22.13 -0.27 -0.01
CA ASN A 45 21.26 -0.84 1.00
C ASN A 45 19.79 -0.43 0.84
N ILE A 46 19.46 0.36 -0.18
CA ILE A 46 18.10 0.79 -0.49
C ILE A 46 17.53 -0.03 -1.63
N ARG A 47 16.38 -0.66 -1.37
CA ARG A 47 15.57 -1.31 -2.40
C ARG A 47 14.36 -0.46 -2.74
N HIS A 48 14.25 -0.07 -4.01
CA HIS A 48 13.12 0.68 -4.55
C HIS A 48 11.99 -0.25 -4.99
N VAL A 49 10.75 0.16 -4.73
CA VAL A 49 9.53 -0.52 -5.16
C VAL A 49 8.55 0.54 -5.66
N ASP A 50 8.54 0.72 -6.98
CA ASP A 50 7.61 1.63 -7.64
C ASP A 50 6.26 0.95 -7.88
N MET A 51 5.21 1.50 -7.29
CA MET A 51 3.81 1.13 -7.51
C MET A 51 2.99 2.38 -7.87
N SER A 52 3.62 3.42 -8.42
CA SER A 52 2.97 4.64 -8.90
C SER A 52 1.95 4.38 -10.01
N ASN A 53 2.11 3.27 -10.73
CA ASN A 53 1.19 2.75 -11.75
C ASN A 53 0.46 1.47 -11.32
N GLY A 54 0.49 1.14 -10.03
CA GLY A 54 -0.13 -0.07 -9.47
C GLY A 54 0.86 -1.21 -9.21
N LYS A 55 0.37 -2.23 -8.49
CA LYS A 55 1.13 -3.44 -8.19
C LYS A 55 1.06 -4.42 -9.37
N LYS A 56 1.93 -5.44 -9.37
CA LYS A 56 1.85 -6.56 -10.33
C LYS A 56 0.46 -7.20 -10.39
N ASN A 57 -0.14 -7.44 -9.21
CA ASN A 57 -1.56 -7.79 -9.09
C ASN A 57 -2.25 -6.54 -8.60
N ASP A 58 -2.62 -5.66 -9.54
CA ASP A 58 -3.15 -4.35 -9.21
C ASP A 58 -4.40 -4.48 -8.32
N ASP A 59 -4.49 -3.63 -7.31
CA ASP A 59 -5.59 -3.53 -6.35
C ASP A 59 -6.07 -2.07 -6.21
N GLY A 60 -5.71 -1.20 -7.16
CA GLY A 60 -6.00 0.23 -7.15
C GLY A 60 -5.06 1.06 -6.27
N TYR A 61 -4.20 0.42 -5.48
CA TYR A 61 -3.21 1.12 -4.67
C TYR A 61 -2.16 1.80 -5.53
N ARG A 62 -1.75 3.00 -5.13
CA ARG A 62 -0.64 3.73 -5.77
C ARG A 62 0.36 4.26 -4.75
N GLY A 63 1.65 4.16 -5.02
CA GLY A 63 2.67 4.71 -4.12
C GLY A 63 4.08 4.26 -4.50
N TYR A 64 5.07 4.87 -3.88
CA TYR A 64 6.47 4.52 -4.09
C TYR A 64 7.09 4.15 -2.76
N HIS A 65 7.69 2.97 -2.64
CA HIS A 65 8.29 2.53 -1.38
C HIS A 65 9.78 2.35 -1.54
N ILE A 66 10.51 2.64 -0.47
CA ILE A 66 11.89 2.20 -0.31
C ILE A 66 12.01 1.35 0.94
N TYR A 67 12.92 0.38 0.89
CA TYR A 67 13.30 -0.42 2.04
C TYR A 67 14.80 -0.24 2.26
N TYR A 68 15.18 0.36 3.39
CA TYR A 68 16.57 0.48 3.79
C TYR A 68 16.94 -0.66 4.74
N LYS A 69 18.04 -1.37 4.46
CA LYS A 69 18.56 -2.42 5.35
C LYS A 69 20.08 -2.42 5.38
N LYS A 70 20.68 -1.88 6.45
CA LYS A 70 22.14 -1.77 6.61
C LYS A 70 22.92 -3.08 6.41
N SER A 71 22.39 -4.21 6.90
CA SER A 71 22.97 -5.54 6.69
C SER A 71 21.98 -6.63 7.05
N ASN A 72 22.32 -7.90 6.82
CA ASN A 72 21.46 -9.04 7.18
C ASN A 72 21.18 -9.20 8.68
N PHE A 73 21.95 -8.53 9.55
CA PHE A 73 21.74 -8.51 10.99
C PHE A 73 20.83 -7.36 11.47
N HIS A 74 20.34 -6.52 10.55
CA HIS A 74 19.49 -5.37 10.87
C HIS A 74 18.08 -5.57 10.31
N TYR A 75 17.09 -5.08 11.06
CA TYR A 75 15.72 -5.00 10.55
C TYR A 75 15.63 -3.90 9.50
N PRO A 76 14.91 -4.15 8.38
CA PRO A 76 14.69 -3.14 7.38
C PRO A 76 13.74 -2.05 7.91
N ILE A 77 13.90 -0.85 7.37
CA ILE A 77 12.98 0.28 7.56
C ILE A 77 12.25 0.50 6.25
N GLU A 78 10.92 0.48 6.27
CA GLU A 78 10.10 0.85 5.14
C GLU A 78 9.82 2.36 5.16
N VAL A 79 10.01 3.04 4.04
CA VAL A 79 9.55 4.42 3.85
C VAL A 79 8.62 4.43 2.64
N GLN A 80 7.41 4.92 2.85
CA GLN A 80 6.34 4.97 1.86
C GLN A 80 6.11 6.42 1.44
N PHE A 81 6.21 6.69 0.15
CA PHE A 81 5.96 7.99 -0.45
C PHE A 81 4.59 7.98 -1.16
N PHE A 82 3.82 9.05 -0.95
CA PHE A 82 2.52 9.25 -1.57
C PHE A 82 2.35 10.69 -2.04
N THR A 83 1.72 10.88 -3.19
CA THR A 83 1.04 12.16 -3.43
C THR A 83 -0.14 12.30 -2.48
N GLU A 84 -0.56 13.52 -2.16
CA GLU A 84 -1.71 13.75 -1.27
C GLU A 84 -2.97 13.03 -1.77
N ARG A 85 -3.25 13.15 -3.07
CA ARG A 85 -4.35 12.47 -3.76
C ARG A 85 -4.31 10.95 -3.57
N ASN A 86 -3.16 10.32 -3.82
CA ASN A 86 -3.02 8.87 -3.66
C ASN A 86 -3.07 8.45 -2.18
N TYR A 87 -2.57 9.27 -1.24
CA TYR A 87 -2.64 8.97 0.18
C TYR A 87 -4.10 8.89 0.66
N ILE A 88 -4.92 9.88 0.31
CA ILE A 88 -6.35 9.92 0.66
C ILE A 88 -7.07 8.69 0.12
N PHE A 89 -6.88 8.39 -1.18
CA PHE A 89 -7.49 7.22 -1.79
C PHE A 89 -7.04 5.90 -1.14
N ASN A 90 -5.73 5.72 -0.93
CA ASN A 90 -5.19 4.52 -0.29
C ASN A 90 -5.72 4.33 1.13
N MET A 91 -5.98 5.42 1.87
CA MET A 91 -6.59 5.35 3.19
C MET A 91 -8.01 4.80 3.13
N TRP A 92 -8.83 5.23 2.16
CA TRP A 92 -10.17 4.68 1.94
C TRP A 92 -10.11 3.22 1.48
N LEU A 93 -9.22 2.90 0.55
CA LEU A 93 -8.98 1.53 0.09
C LEU A 93 -8.63 0.61 1.27
N HIS A 94 -7.72 1.05 2.14
CA HIS A 94 -7.34 0.28 3.34
C HIS A 94 -8.51 0.13 4.32
N LYS A 95 -9.28 1.19 4.56
CA LYS A 95 -10.39 1.20 5.53
C LYS A 95 -11.58 0.36 5.09
N TYR A 96 -11.93 0.42 3.80
CA TYR A 96 -13.18 -0.11 3.30
C TYR A 96 -13.01 -1.33 2.40
N VAL A 97 -11.94 -1.41 1.62
CA VAL A 97 -11.78 -2.45 0.59
C VAL A 97 -10.91 -3.62 1.06
N SER A 98 -9.98 -3.40 2.01
CA SER A 98 -9.01 -4.41 2.45
C SER A 98 -9.59 -5.74 2.98
N LYS A 99 -10.89 -5.76 3.30
CA LYS A 99 -11.65 -6.95 3.71
C LYS A 99 -12.16 -7.81 2.55
N TYR A 100 -12.21 -7.27 1.33
CA TYR A 100 -12.62 -7.99 0.13
C TYR A 100 -11.40 -8.67 -0.51
N LYS A 101 -11.64 -9.82 -1.13
CA LYS A 101 -10.60 -10.59 -1.83
C LYS A 101 -10.46 -10.20 -3.29
N ASP A 102 -11.45 -9.53 -3.85
CA ASP A 102 -11.44 -9.13 -5.25
C ASP A 102 -10.75 -7.77 -5.43
N ASN A 103 -9.57 -7.82 -6.05
CA ASN A 103 -8.77 -6.66 -6.37
C ASN A 103 -9.45 -5.73 -7.40
N MET A 104 -10.32 -6.28 -8.26
CA MET A 104 -10.99 -5.50 -9.31
C MET A 104 -11.85 -4.37 -8.75
N ILE A 105 -12.38 -4.54 -7.53
CA ILE A 105 -13.11 -3.49 -6.82
C ILE A 105 -12.21 -2.28 -6.61
N GLY A 106 -10.97 -2.50 -6.14
CA GLY A 106 -10.02 -1.42 -5.89
C GLY A 106 -9.59 -0.70 -7.17
N VAL A 107 -9.35 -1.45 -8.25
CA VAL A 107 -9.00 -0.89 -9.57
C VAL A 107 -10.14 -0.01 -10.11
N LYS A 108 -11.37 -0.51 -10.12
CA LYS A 108 -12.53 0.26 -10.60
C LYS A 108 -12.74 1.55 -9.80
N LEU A 109 -12.60 1.48 -8.47
CA LEU A 109 -12.70 2.68 -7.63
C LEU A 109 -11.57 3.67 -7.91
N LYS A 110 -10.38 3.18 -8.27
CA LYS A 110 -9.26 4.05 -8.63
C LYS A 110 -9.52 4.78 -9.95
N ASP A 111 -10.07 4.09 -10.95
CA ASP A 111 -10.43 4.71 -12.23
C ASP A 111 -11.45 5.84 -12.02
N LEU A 112 -12.53 5.57 -11.28
CA LEU A 112 -13.55 6.58 -10.92
C LEU A 112 -12.96 7.74 -10.12
N TYR A 113 -12.00 7.47 -9.24
CA TYR A 113 -11.30 8.51 -8.49
C TYR A 113 -10.41 9.37 -9.39
N ASP A 114 -9.74 8.77 -10.37
CA ASP A 114 -8.89 9.48 -11.33
C ASP A 114 -9.69 10.36 -12.29
N GLU A 115 -10.85 9.88 -12.73
CA GLU A 115 -11.84 10.61 -13.52
C GLU A 115 -12.51 11.77 -12.75
N GLY A 116 -12.33 11.85 -11.43
CA GLY A 116 -12.91 12.90 -10.58
C GLY A 116 -14.39 12.66 -10.23
N ILE A 117 -14.89 11.44 -10.43
CA ILE A 117 -16.24 11.03 -10.00
C ILE A 117 -16.26 10.86 -8.48
N ILE A 118 -15.23 10.19 -7.93
CA ILE A 118 -15.03 10.12 -6.48
C ILE A 118 -14.17 11.32 -6.07
N GLN A 119 -14.70 12.22 -5.26
CA GLN A 119 -13.96 13.39 -4.76
C GLN A 119 -13.82 13.38 -3.24
N ASN A 120 -14.73 12.71 -2.54
CA ASN A 120 -14.74 12.61 -1.09
C ASN A 120 -15.01 11.16 -0.61
N GLU A 121 -14.95 10.95 0.71
CA GLU A 121 -15.12 9.62 1.30
C GLU A 121 -16.55 9.06 1.11
N ASP A 122 -17.56 9.93 1.00
CA ASP A 122 -18.95 9.50 0.83
C ASP A 122 -19.20 9.03 -0.61
N ASP A 123 -18.69 9.74 -1.62
CA ASP A 123 -18.70 9.26 -3.02
C ASP A 123 -18.03 7.88 -3.12
N PHE A 124 -16.88 7.70 -2.44
CA PHE A 124 -16.16 6.44 -2.41
C PHE A 124 -17.03 5.30 -1.83
N LYS A 125 -17.74 5.55 -0.72
CA LYS A 125 -18.64 4.56 -0.11
C LYS A 125 -19.82 4.24 -1.01
N GLU A 126 -20.37 5.22 -1.73
CA GLU A 126 -21.47 5.01 -2.68
C GLU A 126 -21.05 4.13 -3.85
N GLU A 127 -19.92 4.46 -4.48
CA GLU A 127 -19.38 3.66 -5.58
C GLU A 127 -18.96 2.25 -5.14
N LEU A 128 -18.41 2.12 -3.93
CA LEU A 128 -18.10 0.82 -3.35
C LEU A 128 -19.35 -0.05 -3.19
N LYS A 129 -20.47 0.51 -2.70
CA LYS A 129 -21.73 -0.24 -2.59
C LYS A 129 -22.20 -0.76 -3.96
N LYS A 130 -22.10 0.07 -5.00
CA LYS A 130 -22.46 -0.33 -6.38
C LYS A 130 -21.57 -1.48 -6.89
N CYS A 131 -20.32 -1.56 -6.45
CA CYS A 131 -19.41 -2.63 -6.82
C CYS A 131 -19.67 -3.97 -6.09
N ILE A 132 -20.32 -3.96 -4.93
CA ILE A 132 -20.57 -5.17 -4.11
C ILE A 132 -21.94 -5.80 -4.38
N ILE A 133 -22.88 -5.06 -4.99
CA ILE A 133 -24.26 -5.52 -5.22
C ILE A 133 -24.42 -6.41 -6.48
N TYR A 134 -23.32 -6.69 -7.18
CA TYR A 134 -23.26 -7.69 -8.26
C TYR A 134 -22.54 -8.96 -7.80
#